data_AF-I3XQC8-F1
#
_entry.id   AF-I3XQC8-F1
#
_cell.length_a   1.000
_cell.length_b   1.000
_cell.length_c   1.000
_cell.angle_alpha   90.00
_cell.angle_beta   90.00
_cell.angle_gamma   90.00
#
_symmetry.space_group_name_H-M   'P 1'
#
loop_
_entity.id
_entity.type
_entity.pdbx_description
1 polymer ?
#
loop_
_entity_poly.entity_id
_entity_poly.type
_entity_poly.pdbx_seq_one_letter_code
_entity_poly.pdbx_strand_id
1 'polypeptide(L)'
;MNGVSEVFSTILLTSIFLALVFMLLPFSYYTIMGSVAKTEYEYVKHGFYSIATYFPMIATGGEYSIDFPSQYTSRGYIETGRIDIYLNSSSQPTLSFPCMALTQGASVGGAPRGLLYGVDTYIVNDSRMIPRIYEYRDGNGLMIMTLDTCRLLLDVNIVPTGNYSGYYYVLTYYNLTISFRGSGSLRIEPVRMYTVYSNIGGNLWNITIVVSDYILGKSFSYSVIDLVKMGFGKEYAGIPFSLTIVVEELVVEV
;
A
#
# COMPACT_ATOMS: atom_id res chain seq x y z
N MET A 1 46.29 -48.96 -33.99
CA MET A 1 44.85 -48.63 -34.04
C MET A 1 44.23 -48.29 -32.69
N ASN A 2 44.80 -48.73 -31.55
CA ASN A 2 44.19 -48.51 -30.22
C ASN A 2 44.19 -47.04 -29.75
N GLY A 3 45.27 -46.29 -30.01
CA GLY A 3 45.37 -44.89 -29.56
C GLY A 3 44.38 -43.93 -30.23
N VAL A 4 43.94 -44.19 -31.47
CA VAL A 4 42.93 -43.35 -32.14
C VAL A 4 41.54 -43.59 -31.55
N SER A 5 41.19 -44.86 -31.29
CA SER A 5 39.93 -45.21 -30.62
C SER A 5 39.85 -44.63 -29.21
N GLU A 6 40.94 -44.66 -28.46
CA GLU A 6 41.01 -44.14 -27.09
C GLU A 6 40.86 -42.62 -27.06
N VAL A 7 41.49 -41.90 -28.01
CA VAL A 7 41.32 -40.45 -28.15
C VAL A 7 39.88 -40.10 -28.52
N PHE A 8 39.25 -40.82 -29.45
CA PHE A 8 37.85 -40.58 -29.80
C PHE A 8 36.91 -40.85 -28.62
N SER A 9 37.09 -41.96 -27.90
CA SER A 9 36.30 -42.27 -26.69
C SER A 9 36.49 -41.22 -25.59
N THR A 10 37.71 -40.70 -25.42
CA THR A 10 38.01 -39.66 -24.44
C THR A 10 37.34 -38.33 -24.81
N ILE A 11 37.36 -37.94 -26.09
CA ILE A 11 36.68 -36.72 -26.57
C ILE A 11 35.16 -36.85 -26.40
N LEU A 12 34.60 -38.04 -26.68
CA LEU A 12 33.16 -38.30 -26.54
C LEU A 12 32.73 -38.26 -25.06
N LEU A 13 33.50 -38.89 -24.17
CA LEU A 13 33.23 -38.86 -22.73
C LEU A 13 33.37 -37.45 -22.13
N THR A 14 34.42 -36.72 -22.49
CA THR A 14 34.64 -35.34 -21.99
C THR A 14 33.59 -34.37 -22.51
N SER A 15 33.17 -34.49 -23.77
CA SER A 15 32.10 -33.64 -24.34
C SER A 15 30.73 -33.92 -23.71
N ILE A 16 30.37 -35.18 -23.46
CA ILE A 16 29.15 -35.54 -22.71
C ILE A 16 29.21 -34.98 -21.29
N PHE A 17 30.36 -35.10 -20.62
CA PHE A 17 30.54 -34.60 -19.26
C PHE A 17 30.42 -33.07 -19.20
N LEU A 18 31.05 -32.35 -20.14
CA LEU A 18 30.92 -30.91 -20.28
C LEU A 18 29.47 -30.49 -20.56
N ALA A 19 28.77 -31.19 -21.44
CA ALA A 19 27.36 -30.91 -21.73
C ALA A 19 26.46 -31.10 -20.49
N LEU A 20 26.68 -32.15 -19.71
CA LEU A 20 25.98 -32.38 -18.44
C LEU A 20 26.28 -31.28 -17.42
N VAL A 21 27.54 -30.88 -17.26
CA VAL A 21 27.95 -29.81 -16.34
C VAL A 21 27.32 -28.46 -16.76
N PHE A 22 27.34 -28.14 -18.05
CA PHE A 22 26.72 -26.91 -18.56
C PHE A 22 25.20 -26.88 -18.44
N MET A 23 24.52 -28.03 -18.36
CA MET A 23 23.09 -28.07 -18.05
C MET A 23 22.81 -28.01 -16.55
N LEU A 24 23.58 -28.71 -15.72
CA LEU A 24 23.34 -28.83 -14.29
C LEU A 24 23.68 -27.55 -13.51
N LEU A 25 24.75 -26.84 -13.88
CA LEU A 25 25.15 -25.60 -13.23
C LEU A 25 24.08 -24.49 -13.30
N PRO A 26 23.56 -24.11 -14.48
CA PRO A 26 22.50 -23.12 -14.54
C PRO A 26 21.22 -23.62 -13.87
N PHE A 27 20.85 -24.89 -14.04
CA PHE A 27 19.66 -25.45 -13.41
C PHE A 27 19.71 -25.39 -11.87
N SER A 28 20.83 -25.81 -11.27
CA SER A 28 21.05 -25.73 -9.82
C SER A 28 21.10 -24.28 -9.33
N TYR A 29 21.76 -23.39 -10.07
CA TYR A 29 21.77 -21.96 -9.78
C TYR A 29 20.36 -21.35 -9.75
N TYR A 30 19.55 -21.58 -10.79
CA TYR A 30 18.16 -21.08 -10.85
C TYR A 30 17.30 -21.65 -9.72
N THR A 31 17.47 -22.93 -9.39
CA THR A 31 16.70 -23.58 -8.32
C THR A 31 17.05 -22.99 -6.95
N ILE A 32 18.34 -22.83 -6.65
CA ILE A 32 18.80 -22.27 -5.37
C ILE A 32 18.39 -20.79 -5.26
N MET A 33 18.67 -19.98 -6.29
CA MET A 33 18.35 -18.55 -6.26
C MET A 33 16.84 -18.29 -6.19
N GLY A 34 16.03 -19.09 -6.89
CA GLY A 34 14.57 -19.02 -6.77
C GLY A 34 14.07 -19.34 -5.35
N SER A 35 14.70 -20.29 -4.66
CA SER A 35 14.38 -20.62 -3.26
C SER A 35 14.74 -19.49 -2.30
N VAL A 36 15.88 -18.83 -2.51
CA VAL A 36 16.32 -17.70 -1.66
C VAL A 36 15.42 -16.49 -1.88
N ALA A 37 15.14 -16.11 -3.13
CA ALA A 37 14.22 -15.01 -3.46
C ALA A 37 12.82 -15.24 -2.88
N LYS A 38 12.33 -16.49 -2.91
CA LYS A 38 11.05 -16.84 -2.28
C LYS A 38 11.09 -16.68 -0.76
N THR A 39 12.18 -17.11 -0.13
CA THR A 39 12.34 -17.01 1.32
C THR A 39 12.38 -15.56 1.79
N GLU A 40 13.14 -14.70 1.09
CA GLU A 40 13.15 -13.26 1.36
C GLU A 40 11.77 -12.64 1.16
N TYR A 41 11.07 -13.02 0.09
CA TYR A 41 9.72 -12.53 -0.19
C TYR A 41 8.72 -12.86 0.94
N GLU A 42 8.70 -14.11 1.41
CA GLU A 42 7.84 -14.53 2.53
C GLU A 42 8.23 -13.83 3.84
N TYR A 43 9.53 -13.58 4.08
CA TYR A 43 9.98 -12.82 5.24
C TYR A 43 9.46 -11.37 5.21
N VAL A 44 9.55 -10.70 4.05
CA VAL A 44 8.99 -9.35 3.89
C VAL A 44 7.48 -9.35 4.05
N LYS A 45 6.80 -10.36 3.52
CA LYS A 45 5.36 -10.57 3.69
C LYS A 45 4.96 -10.64 5.16
N HIS A 46 5.67 -11.41 5.97
CA HIS A 46 5.44 -11.42 7.42
C HIS A 46 5.67 -10.07 8.08
N GLY A 47 6.69 -9.30 7.66
CA GLY A 47 6.89 -7.95 8.18
C GLY A 47 5.79 -6.97 7.79
N PHE A 48 5.26 -7.05 6.56
CA PHE A 48 4.11 -6.24 6.14
C PHE A 48 2.88 -6.57 6.98
N TYR A 49 2.60 -7.87 7.24
CA TYR A 49 1.54 -8.28 8.16
C TYR A 49 1.73 -7.71 9.57
N SER A 50 2.97 -7.71 10.07
CA SER A 50 3.28 -7.14 11.38
C SER A 50 3.00 -5.64 11.40
N ILE A 51 3.52 -4.88 10.42
CA ILE A 51 3.27 -3.44 10.29
C ILE A 51 1.77 -3.16 10.22
N ALA A 52 1.03 -3.90 9.39
CA ALA A 52 -0.41 -3.73 9.24
C ALA A 52 -1.18 -3.99 10.54
N THR A 53 -0.74 -4.97 11.33
CA THR A 53 -1.35 -5.31 12.62
C THR A 53 -1.07 -4.25 13.69
N TYR A 54 0.14 -3.68 13.69
CA TYR A 54 0.54 -2.64 14.64
C TYR A 54 0.24 -1.21 14.15
N PHE A 55 -0.33 -1.05 12.96
CA PHE A 55 -0.62 0.25 12.35
C PHE A 55 -1.37 1.23 13.26
N PRO A 56 -2.41 0.83 14.04
CA PRO A 56 -3.08 1.77 14.95
C PRO A 56 -2.14 2.35 16.01
N MET A 57 -1.18 1.56 16.51
CA MET A 57 -0.19 2.02 17.47
C MET A 57 0.82 2.99 16.82
N ILE A 58 1.20 2.72 15.57
CA ILE A 58 2.10 3.58 14.81
C ILE A 58 1.42 4.93 14.51
N ALA A 59 0.17 4.92 14.05
CA ALA A 59 -0.59 6.13 13.75
C ALA A 59 -0.80 7.04 14.99
N THR A 60 -0.87 6.45 16.18
CA THR A 60 -1.11 7.20 17.43
C THR A 60 0.17 7.77 18.09
N GLY A 61 1.27 7.86 17.33
CA GLY A 61 2.53 8.44 17.83
C GLY A 61 3.61 7.39 18.17
N GLY A 62 3.35 6.11 17.92
CA GLY A 62 4.32 5.04 18.11
C GLY A 62 5.28 4.90 16.92
N GLU A 63 6.46 4.36 17.17
CA GLU A 63 7.42 4.02 16.12
C GLU A 63 7.49 2.51 15.91
N TYR A 64 7.75 2.08 14.68
CA TYR A 64 7.98 0.67 14.36
C TYR A 64 9.21 0.53 13.46
N SER A 65 10.09 -0.41 13.80
CA SER A 65 11.29 -0.70 13.01
C SER A 65 11.39 -2.19 12.75
N ILE A 66 11.75 -2.55 11.51
CA ILE A 66 11.99 -3.91 11.07
C ILE A 66 13.09 -3.94 10.01
N ASP A 67 14.02 -4.87 10.17
CA ASP A 67 15.05 -5.14 9.18
C ASP A 67 14.56 -6.16 8.17
N PHE A 68 14.66 -5.82 6.89
CA PHE A 68 14.37 -6.76 5.81
C PHE A 68 15.63 -7.11 5.04
N PRO A 69 15.83 -8.40 4.69
CA PRO A 69 16.81 -8.77 3.70
C PRO A 69 16.39 -8.19 2.33
N SER A 70 17.35 -7.66 1.57
CA SER A 70 17.09 -7.11 0.23
C SER A 70 18.18 -7.45 -0.77
N GLN A 71 18.67 -8.69 -0.73
CA GLN A 71 19.70 -9.15 -1.67
C GLN A 71 19.08 -9.67 -2.97
N TYR A 72 17.90 -10.26 -2.90
CA TYR A 72 17.24 -10.94 -4.03
C TYR A 72 15.84 -10.41 -4.32
N THR A 73 15.40 -9.38 -3.60
CA THR A 73 14.09 -8.77 -3.74
C THR A 73 14.21 -7.24 -3.79
N SER A 74 13.35 -6.57 -4.56
CA SER A 74 13.39 -5.12 -4.77
C SER A 74 12.25 -4.41 -4.05
N ARG A 75 12.62 -3.42 -3.24
CA ARG A 75 11.67 -2.55 -2.52
C ARG A 75 11.51 -1.22 -3.25
N GLY A 76 10.31 -0.68 -3.23
CA GLY A 76 10.03 0.62 -3.79
C GLY A 76 8.69 1.16 -3.33
N TYR A 77 8.22 2.17 -4.04
CA TYR A 77 6.92 2.79 -3.79
C TYR A 77 6.18 2.93 -5.10
N ILE A 78 4.86 2.80 -5.01
CA ILE A 78 3.97 2.93 -6.16
C ILE A 78 2.74 3.72 -5.73
N GLU A 79 2.25 4.55 -6.63
CA GLU A 79 0.93 5.16 -6.47
C GLU A 79 -0.13 4.08 -6.71
N THR A 80 -0.85 3.69 -5.66
CA THR A 80 -1.87 2.63 -5.71
C THR A 80 -3.26 3.18 -5.97
N GLY A 81 -3.42 4.49 -5.87
CA GLY A 81 -4.69 5.14 -6.07
C GLY A 81 -4.64 6.64 -5.78
N ARG A 82 -5.81 7.25 -5.81
CA ARG A 82 -6.00 8.67 -5.53
C ARG A 82 -7.36 8.91 -4.91
N ILE A 83 -7.42 9.86 -3.97
CA ILE A 83 -8.67 10.34 -3.38
C ILE A 83 -8.87 11.78 -3.80
N ASP A 84 -9.92 12.00 -4.60
CA ASP A 84 -10.31 13.30 -5.12
C ASP A 84 -11.61 13.75 -4.42
N ILE A 85 -11.60 14.96 -3.84
CA ILE A 85 -12.76 15.53 -3.15
C ILE A 85 -13.26 16.73 -3.94
N TYR A 86 -14.53 16.67 -4.33
CA TYR A 86 -15.24 17.71 -5.06
C TYR A 86 -16.25 18.36 -4.12
N LEU A 87 -16.23 19.69 -4.06
CA LEU A 87 -17.17 20.48 -3.28
C LEU A 87 -18.01 21.36 -4.20
N ASN A 88 -19.25 21.61 -3.79
CA ASN A 88 -20.18 22.54 -4.45
C ASN A 88 -20.37 22.24 -5.96
N SER A 89 -20.33 20.96 -6.34
CA SER A 89 -20.49 20.51 -7.73
C SER A 89 -19.41 21.07 -8.69
N SER A 90 -18.22 21.36 -8.18
CA SER A 90 -17.07 21.74 -9.00
C SER A 90 -16.70 20.66 -10.02
N SER A 91 -16.28 21.08 -11.22
CA SER A 91 -15.74 20.17 -12.25
C SER A 91 -14.29 19.76 -12.00
N GLN A 92 -13.58 20.49 -11.14
CA GLN A 92 -12.22 20.17 -10.70
C GLN A 92 -12.22 19.75 -9.23
N PRO A 93 -11.36 18.79 -8.84
CA PRO A 93 -11.25 18.40 -7.45
C PRO A 93 -10.81 19.62 -6.65
N THR A 94 -11.54 19.93 -5.59
CA THR A 94 -11.11 20.94 -4.62
C THR A 94 -9.85 20.47 -3.92
N LEU A 95 -9.74 19.15 -3.72
CA LEU A 95 -8.61 18.49 -3.08
C LEU A 95 -8.30 17.17 -3.79
N SER A 96 -7.02 16.85 -3.91
CA SER A 96 -6.56 15.62 -4.54
C SER A 96 -5.36 15.08 -3.78
N PHE A 97 -5.47 13.83 -3.32
CA PHE A 97 -4.43 13.18 -2.53
C PHE A 97 -3.97 11.89 -3.21
N PRO A 98 -2.70 11.80 -3.65
CA PRO A 98 -2.15 10.54 -4.17
C PRO A 98 -1.94 9.54 -3.03
N CYS A 99 -2.41 8.31 -3.20
CA CYS A 99 -2.19 7.22 -2.26
C CYS A 99 -0.91 6.48 -2.65
N MET A 100 0.12 6.62 -1.83
CA MET A 100 1.39 5.91 -2.01
C MET A 100 1.41 4.66 -1.15
N ALA A 101 1.91 3.55 -1.71
CA ALA A 101 2.09 2.30 -0.98
C ALA A 101 3.54 1.83 -1.04
N LEU A 102 3.99 1.18 0.04
CA LEU A 102 5.23 0.44 0.06
C LEU A 102 5.05 -0.85 -0.74
N THR A 103 5.94 -1.09 -1.71
CA THR A 103 5.87 -2.27 -2.59
C THR A 103 7.14 -3.10 -2.54
N GLN A 104 6.96 -4.41 -2.61
CA GLN A 104 8.01 -5.40 -2.70
C GLN A 104 7.80 -6.26 -3.94
N GLY A 105 8.78 -6.26 -4.83
CA GLY A 105 8.83 -7.15 -6.00
C GLY A 105 9.85 -8.27 -5.80
N ALA A 106 9.53 -9.47 -6.28
CA ALA A 106 10.46 -10.59 -6.34
C ALA A 106 10.25 -11.44 -7.62
N SER A 107 11.36 -11.90 -8.20
CA SER A 107 11.37 -12.75 -9.40
C SER A 107 11.14 -14.22 -9.04
N VAL A 108 9.95 -14.50 -8.51
CA VAL A 108 9.52 -15.83 -8.07
C VAL A 108 8.13 -16.12 -8.58
N GLY A 109 7.90 -17.37 -9.01
CA GLY A 109 6.57 -17.83 -9.38
C GLY A 109 5.73 -18.12 -8.13
N GLY A 110 4.57 -17.49 -7.98
CA GLY A 110 3.68 -17.73 -6.84
C GLY A 110 2.32 -17.03 -6.93
N ALA A 111 1.51 -17.22 -5.88
CA ALA A 111 0.05 -17.08 -5.66
C ALA A 111 -0.85 -16.19 -6.58
N PRO A 112 -2.17 -16.47 -6.64
CA PRO A 112 -3.14 -15.67 -7.39
C PRO A 112 -3.35 -14.29 -6.75
N ARG A 113 -3.68 -13.32 -7.61
CA ARG A 113 -4.04 -11.94 -7.24
C ARG A 113 -5.11 -11.92 -6.15
N GLY A 114 -4.83 -11.27 -5.01
CA GLY A 114 -5.76 -11.27 -3.88
C GLY A 114 -5.40 -10.32 -2.76
N LEU A 115 -6.44 -9.98 -2.00
CA LEU A 115 -6.33 -9.29 -0.71
C LEU A 115 -5.77 -10.27 0.32
N LEU A 116 -4.62 -9.94 0.89
CA LEU A 116 -3.94 -10.75 1.91
C LEU A 116 -4.32 -10.34 3.33
N TYR A 117 -4.57 -9.04 3.55
CA TYR A 117 -4.96 -8.46 4.83
C TYR A 117 -5.75 -7.18 4.62
N GLY A 118 -6.65 -6.89 5.56
CA GLY A 118 -7.30 -5.59 5.68
C GLY A 118 -8.63 -5.49 4.97
N VAL A 119 -8.95 -4.28 4.52
CA VAL A 119 -10.22 -3.95 3.89
C VAL A 119 -9.97 -3.36 2.50
N ASP A 120 -10.83 -3.71 1.53
CA ASP A 120 -10.71 -3.30 0.13
C ASP A 120 -11.35 -1.93 -0.17
N THR A 121 -11.36 -1.03 0.82
CA THR A 121 -11.87 0.34 0.70
C THR A 121 -10.89 1.33 1.31
N TYR A 122 -10.72 2.48 0.64
CA TYR A 122 -9.95 3.61 1.16
C TYR A 122 -10.74 4.42 2.19
N ILE A 123 -12.08 4.41 2.10
CA ILE A 123 -12.95 5.08 3.07
C ILE A 123 -13.29 4.10 4.18
N VAL A 124 -13.02 4.48 5.42
CA VAL A 124 -13.25 3.67 6.61
C VAL A 124 -14.07 4.44 7.64
N ASN A 125 -14.89 3.72 8.40
CA ASN A 125 -15.69 4.24 9.52
C ASN A 125 -15.17 3.69 10.87
N ASP A 126 -13.86 3.50 10.98
CA ASP A 126 -13.19 2.92 12.15
C ASP A 126 -11.90 3.72 12.41
N SER A 127 -11.72 4.16 13.65
CA SER A 127 -10.55 4.93 14.08
C SER A 127 -9.23 4.17 13.97
N ARG A 128 -9.27 2.84 13.87
CA ARG A 128 -8.08 2.00 13.68
C ARG A 128 -7.49 2.09 12.28
N MET A 129 -8.26 2.54 11.28
CA MET A 129 -7.82 2.75 9.89
C MET A 129 -7.01 1.58 9.32
N ILE A 130 -7.64 0.41 9.31
CA ILE A 130 -6.98 -0.85 8.96
C ILE A 130 -6.36 -0.76 7.55
N PRO A 131 -5.03 -0.90 7.41
CA PRO A 131 -4.35 -0.85 6.13
C PRO A 131 -4.62 -2.13 5.33
N ARG A 132 -4.23 -2.13 4.06
CA ARG A 132 -4.43 -3.25 3.13
C ARG A 132 -3.08 -3.80 2.70
N ILE A 133 -2.99 -5.13 2.70
CA ILE A 133 -1.92 -5.85 2.03
C ILE A 133 -2.52 -6.55 0.83
N TYR A 134 -1.96 -6.30 -0.34
CA TYR A 134 -2.41 -6.90 -1.58
C TYR A 134 -1.25 -7.60 -2.28
N GLU A 135 -1.50 -8.78 -2.83
CA GLU A 135 -0.52 -9.55 -3.58
C GLU A 135 -1.04 -9.80 -4.98
N TYR A 136 -0.21 -9.56 -5.98
CA TYR A 136 -0.56 -9.70 -7.39
C TYR A 136 0.67 -10.01 -8.24
N ARG A 137 0.42 -10.44 -9.48
CA ARG A 137 1.46 -10.61 -10.49
C ARG A 137 1.49 -9.42 -11.43
N ASP A 138 2.69 -8.94 -11.71
CA ASP A 138 2.92 -8.00 -12.81
C ASP A 138 2.83 -8.72 -14.17
N GLY A 139 2.66 -7.95 -15.26
CA GLY A 139 2.64 -8.45 -16.64
C GLY A 139 3.91 -9.22 -17.03
N ASN A 140 5.01 -9.02 -16.31
CA ASN A 140 6.28 -9.75 -16.48
C ASN A 140 6.34 -11.08 -15.69
N GLY A 141 5.27 -11.47 -15.00
CA GLY A 141 5.21 -12.71 -14.19
C GLY A 141 5.88 -12.60 -12.82
N LEU A 142 6.36 -11.41 -12.44
CA LEU A 142 6.95 -11.12 -11.13
C LEU A 142 5.86 -11.04 -10.05
N MET A 143 6.14 -11.54 -8.86
CA MET A 143 5.26 -11.34 -7.71
C MET A 143 5.50 -9.97 -7.10
N ILE A 144 4.41 -9.25 -6.87
CA ILE A 144 4.39 -7.95 -6.21
C ILE A 144 3.46 -8.04 -5.01
N MET A 145 3.93 -7.51 -3.88
CA MET A 145 3.10 -7.28 -2.71
C MET A 145 3.16 -5.79 -2.34
N THR A 146 2.01 -5.21 -2.07
CA THR A 146 1.88 -3.80 -1.67
C THR A 146 1.26 -3.71 -0.28
N LEU A 147 1.84 -2.85 0.57
CA LEU A 147 1.27 -2.37 1.82
C LEU A 147 0.74 -0.95 1.58
N ASP A 148 -0.58 -0.85 1.44
CA ASP A 148 -1.31 0.39 1.23
C ASP A 148 -2.01 0.78 2.53
N THR A 149 -1.62 1.93 3.05
CA THR A 149 -2.10 2.52 4.31
C THR A 149 -2.92 3.78 4.08
N CYS A 150 -3.12 4.18 2.82
CA CYS A 150 -3.87 5.39 2.50
C CYS A 150 -5.32 5.21 2.93
N ARG A 151 -5.77 5.92 3.97
CA ARG A 151 -7.12 5.78 4.51
C ARG A 151 -7.74 7.13 4.76
N LEU A 152 -9.02 7.23 4.42
CA LEU A 152 -9.84 8.36 4.74
C LEU A 152 -10.80 7.96 5.86
N LEU A 153 -10.56 8.52 7.05
CA LEU A 153 -11.50 8.45 8.16
C LEU A 153 -12.50 9.60 8.06
N LEU A 154 -13.77 9.26 8.06
CA LEU A 154 -14.84 10.24 8.11
C LEU A 154 -15.37 10.33 9.54
N ASP A 155 -15.06 11.43 10.24
CA ASP A 155 -15.50 11.67 11.61
C ASP A 155 -16.35 12.95 11.74
N VAL A 156 -17.13 13.06 12.80
CA VAL A 156 -18.01 14.21 13.05
C VAL A 156 -17.72 14.76 14.45
N ASN A 157 -17.12 15.95 14.52
CA ASN A 157 -16.82 16.61 15.79
C ASN A 157 -17.85 17.70 16.11
N ILE A 158 -18.57 17.50 17.21
CA ILE A 158 -19.56 18.48 17.69
C ILE A 158 -18.83 19.51 18.56
N VAL A 159 -18.81 20.78 18.13
CA VAL A 159 -18.31 21.89 18.96
C VAL A 159 -19.49 22.72 19.41
N PRO A 160 -19.92 22.65 20.68
CA PRO A 160 -21.02 23.46 21.17
C PRO A 160 -20.60 24.95 21.20
N THR A 161 -21.33 25.80 20.47
CA THR A 161 -21.13 27.26 20.45
C THR A 161 -22.27 27.98 21.18
N GLY A 162 -22.22 27.99 22.52
CA GLY A 162 -23.18 28.70 23.36
C GLY A 162 -24.58 28.06 23.35
N ASN A 163 -25.64 28.85 23.13
CA ASN A 163 -27.05 28.39 23.09
C ASN A 163 -27.45 27.77 21.74
N TYR A 164 -26.57 27.74 20.75
CA TYR A 164 -26.78 27.12 19.45
C TYR A 164 -25.79 25.97 19.29
N SER A 165 -26.27 24.76 19.03
CA SER A 165 -25.42 23.65 18.62
C SER A 165 -25.11 23.81 17.12
N GLY A 166 -23.97 24.41 16.79
CA GLY A 166 -23.38 24.28 15.46
C GLY A 166 -22.70 22.92 15.33
N TYR A 167 -23.00 22.17 14.27
CA TYR A 167 -22.36 20.89 14.00
C TYR A 167 -21.26 21.13 12.96
N TYR A 168 -20.04 20.64 13.22
CA TYR A 168 -18.92 20.75 12.29
C TYR A 168 -18.45 19.33 11.92
N TYR A 169 -18.07 19.09 10.67
CA TYR A 169 -17.76 17.74 10.18
C TYR A 169 -16.26 17.68 9.87
N VAL A 170 -15.55 16.68 10.40
CA VAL A 170 -14.08 16.62 10.31
C VAL A 170 -13.69 15.40 9.50
N LEU A 171 -13.24 15.64 8.27
CA LEU A 171 -12.79 14.59 7.37
C LEU A 171 -11.29 14.42 7.53
N THR A 172 -10.85 13.33 8.16
CA THR A 172 -9.45 13.15 8.51
C THR A 172 -8.79 12.21 7.52
N TYR A 173 -7.74 12.66 6.85
CA TYR A 173 -7.02 11.89 5.83
C TYR A 173 -5.67 11.43 6.38
N TYR A 174 -5.36 10.16 6.18
CA TYR A 174 -4.11 9.57 6.64
C TYR A 174 -3.38 9.00 5.43
N ASN A 175 -2.15 9.48 5.21
CA ASN A 175 -1.30 9.04 4.11
C ASN A 175 0.11 8.81 4.59
N LEU A 176 0.75 7.72 4.19
CA LEU A 176 2.19 7.64 4.39
C LEU A 176 2.86 8.47 3.29
N THR A 177 3.63 9.49 3.66
CA THR A 177 4.52 10.19 2.73
C THR A 177 5.94 9.73 3.00
N ILE A 178 6.55 9.04 2.04
CA ILE A 178 7.83 8.34 2.25
C ILE A 178 9.03 9.22 1.92
N SER A 179 10.12 9.10 2.70
CA SER A 179 11.44 9.64 2.34
C SER A 179 12.57 8.61 2.54
N PHE A 180 13.39 8.39 1.50
CA PHE A 180 14.52 7.43 1.55
C PHE A 180 15.74 8.02 2.29
N ARG A 181 16.33 7.24 3.23
CA ARG A 181 17.59 7.56 3.93
C ARG A 181 18.57 6.38 4.09
N GLY A 182 18.49 5.34 3.26
CA GLY A 182 19.46 4.26 3.14
C GLY A 182 19.63 3.28 4.33
N SER A 183 20.17 2.10 3.97
CA SER A 183 20.71 0.99 4.79
C SER A 183 19.84 -0.26 5.03
N GLY A 184 18.58 -0.29 4.57
CA GLY A 184 17.83 -1.54 4.44
C GLY A 184 17.01 -1.96 5.67
N SER A 185 17.15 -1.23 6.77
CA SER A 185 16.15 -1.13 7.85
C SER A 185 14.95 -0.36 7.35
N LEU A 186 13.73 -0.79 7.68
CA LEU A 186 12.52 0.01 7.51
C LEU A 186 12.12 0.57 8.88
N ARG A 187 12.12 1.88 9.03
CA ARG A 187 11.53 2.57 10.18
C ARG A 187 10.29 3.33 9.72
N ILE A 188 9.21 3.18 10.46
CA ILE A 188 7.94 3.88 10.22
C ILE A 188 7.70 4.77 11.43
N GLU A 189 7.65 6.08 11.18
CA GLU A 189 7.37 7.09 12.19
C GLU A 189 6.18 7.96 11.76
N PRO A 190 5.24 8.26 12.65
CA PRO A 190 4.23 9.28 12.40
C PRO A 190 4.90 10.65 12.40
N VAL A 191 4.89 11.34 11.26
CA VAL A 191 5.47 12.68 11.15
C VAL A 191 4.35 13.70 11.15
N ARG A 192 4.04 14.20 12.35
CA ARG A 192 3.22 15.39 12.64
C ARG A 192 1.85 15.45 11.90
N MET A 193 0.78 15.59 12.67
CA MET A 193 -0.51 16.00 12.12
C MET A 193 -0.39 17.42 11.52
N TYR A 194 -0.68 17.57 10.22
CA TYR A 194 -0.80 18.87 9.59
C TYR A 194 -2.24 19.10 9.14
N THR A 195 -2.86 20.15 9.63
CA THR A 195 -4.15 20.60 9.09
C THR A 195 -3.88 21.29 7.76
N VAL A 196 -4.17 20.59 6.66
CA VAL A 196 -3.94 21.15 5.31
C VAL A 196 -5.07 22.10 4.94
N TYR A 197 -6.29 21.81 5.39
CA TYR A 197 -7.43 22.70 5.19
C TYR A 197 -8.29 22.73 6.45
N SER A 198 -8.52 23.93 6.98
CA SER A 198 -9.46 24.17 8.07
C SER A 198 -10.50 25.16 7.59
N ASN A 199 -11.78 24.88 7.85
CA ASN A 199 -12.87 25.80 7.56
C ASN A 199 -13.22 25.97 6.06
N ILE A 200 -13.29 24.86 5.31
CA ILE A 200 -13.90 24.90 3.98
C ILE A 200 -15.43 24.89 4.16
N GLY A 201 -16.06 26.04 3.86
CA GLY A 201 -17.52 26.19 3.85
C GLY A 201 -18.13 25.63 2.57
N GLY A 202 -19.17 24.81 2.70
CA GLY A 202 -19.90 24.23 1.57
C GLY A 202 -21.29 23.75 1.96
N ASN A 203 -22.02 23.19 0.99
CA ASN A 203 -23.25 22.44 1.25
C ASN A 203 -22.95 20.94 1.28
N LEU A 204 -23.36 20.24 2.35
CA LEU A 204 -23.04 18.82 2.58
C LEU A 204 -23.61 18.00 1.44
N TRP A 205 -24.76 18.39 0.90
CA TRP A 205 -25.38 17.73 -0.24
C TRP A 205 -24.56 17.76 -1.53
N ASN A 206 -23.51 18.60 -1.60
CA ASN A 206 -22.69 18.78 -2.80
C ASN A 206 -21.23 18.32 -2.61
N ILE A 207 -20.95 17.45 -1.63
CA ILE A 207 -19.66 16.76 -1.54
C ILE A 207 -19.74 15.46 -2.34
N THR A 208 -18.74 15.26 -3.20
CA THR A 208 -18.51 13.98 -3.86
C THR A 208 -17.07 13.57 -3.61
N ILE A 209 -16.87 12.36 -3.10
CA ILE A 209 -15.54 11.76 -2.92
C ILE A 209 -15.36 10.70 -4.00
N VAL A 210 -14.34 10.86 -4.84
CA VAL A 210 -13.98 9.90 -5.86
C VAL A 210 -12.70 9.21 -5.41
N VAL A 211 -12.78 7.88 -5.30
CA VAL A 211 -11.64 7.03 -4.96
C VAL A 211 -11.28 6.22 -6.20
N SER A 212 -10.07 6.43 -6.69
CA SER A 212 -9.50 5.62 -7.78
C SER A 212 -8.52 4.62 -7.21
N ASP A 213 -8.74 3.34 -7.48
CA ASP A 213 -7.85 2.24 -7.13
C ASP A 213 -7.15 1.71 -8.39
N TYR A 214 -5.85 1.96 -8.49
CA TYR A 214 -5.04 1.55 -9.64
C TYR A 214 -4.61 0.09 -9.55
N ILE A 215 -4.55 -0.49 -8.36
CA ILE A 215 -4.29 -1.93 -8.18
C ILE A 215 -5.46 -2.74 -8.74
N LEU A 216 -6.70 -2.35 -8.45
CA LEU A 216 -7.91 -3.04 -8.92
C LEU A 216 -8.38 -2.56 -10.29
N GLY A 217 -7.92 -1.38 -10.74
CA GLY A 217 -8.40 -0.72 -11.96
C GLY A 217 -9.86 -0.28 -11.83
N LYS A 218 -10.28 0.12 -10.62
CA LYS A 218 -11.66 0.52 -10.32
C LYS A 218 -11.70 1.94 -9.79
N SER A 219 -12.81 2.62 -10.00
CA SER A 219 -13.08 3.90 -9.34
C SER A 219 -14.47 3.87 -8.74
N PHE A 220 -14.58 4.40 -7.53
CA PHE A 220 -15.82 4.49 -6.78
C PHE A 220 -16.10 5.95 -6.48
N SER A 221 -17.35 6.36 -6.68
CA SER A 221 -17.80 7.70 -6.35
C SER A 221 -18.79 7.59 -5.19
N TYR A 222 -18.55 8.36 -4.15
CA TYR A 222 -19.36 8.41 -2.95
C TYR A 222 -19.97 9.80 -2.83
N SER A 223 -21.28 9.86 -3.01
CA SER A 223 -22.06 11.04 -2.64
C SER A 223 -22.30 11.06 -1.13
N VAL A 224 -22.69 12.20 -0.58
CA VAL A 224 -23.02 12.29 0.86
C VAL A 224 -24.13 11.35 1.28
N ILE A 225 -25.09 11.03 0.40
CA ILE A 225 -26.12 10.03 0.70
C ILE A 225 -25.48 8.64 0.91
N ASP A 226 -24.48 8.29 0.12
CA ASP A 226 -23.79 7.01 0.22
C ASP A 226 -22.91 6.97 1.47
N LEU A 227 -22.23 8.08 1.78
CA LEU A 227 -21.47 8.22 3.03
C LEU A 227 -22.39 8.07 4.25
N VAL A 228 -23.58 8.70 4.22
CA VAL A 228 -24.57 8.58 5.30
C VAL A 228 -25.06 7.14 5.48
N LYS A 229 -25.28 6.41 4.38
CA LYS A 229 -25.62 4.98 4.46
C LYS A 229 -24.49 4.12 5.06
N MET A 230 -23.23 4.53 4.87
CA MET A 230 -22.06 3.90 5.47
C MET A 230 -21.86 4.27 6.96
N GLY A 231 -22.81 5.03 7.53
CA GLY A 231 -22.81 5.41 8.94
C GLY A 231 -22.27 6.82 9.21
N PHE A 232 -21.88 7.58 8.18
CA PHE A 232 -21.44 8.96 8.36
C PHE A 232 -22.60 9.88 8.72
N GLY A 233 -22.66 10.39 9.95
CA GLY A 233 -23.55 11.50 10.30
C GLY A 233 -25.05 11.25 10.03
N LYS A 234 -25.51 9.99 10.10
CA LYS A 234 -26.92 9.59 9.87
C LYS A 234 -27.90 10.37 10.76
N GLU A 235 -27.46 10.79 11.94
CA GLU A 235 -28.24 11.57 12.91
C GLU A 235 -28.26 13.08 12.60
N TYR A 236 -27.45 13.56 11.66
CA TYR A 236 -27.17 14.99 11.45
C TYR A 236 -27.42 15.46 10.01
N ALA A 237 -28.05 14.64 9.17
CA ALA A 237 -28.37 14.98 7.78
C ALA A 237 -29.19 16.28 7.68
N GLY A 238 -28.67 17.30 6.97
CA GLY A 238 -29.35 18.57 6.70
C GLY A 238 -28.84 19.79 7.48
N ILE A 239 -27.79 19.65 8.29
CA ILE A 239 -27.22 20.74 9.11
C ILE A 239 -26.01 21.38 8.39
N PRO A 240 -25.79 22.71 8.47
CA PRO A 240 -24.59 23.36 7.92
C PRO A 240 -23.31 22.80 8.56
N PHE A 241 -22.22 22.76 7.80
CA PHE A 241 -20.95 22.18 8.26
C PHE A 241 -19.73 23.00 7.83
N SER A 242 -18.65 22.83 8.59
CA SER A 242 -17.28 23.18 8.20
C SER A 242 -16.52 21.90 8.00
N LEU A 243 -15.79 21.76 6.89
CA LEU A 243 -14.86 20.67 6.63
C LEU A 243 -13.47 21.03 7.16
N THR A 244 -12.93 20.21 8.06
CA THR A 244 -11.51 20.26 8.44
C THR A 244 -10.85 18.99 7.96
N ILE A 245 -9.73 19.14 7.26
CA ILE A 245 -8.91 18.05 6.76
C ILE A 245 -7.54 18.12 7.37
N VAL A 246 -7.29 17.14 8.23
CA VAL A 246 -5.98 16.86 8.80
C VAL A 246 -5.36 15.79 7.93
N VAL A 247 -4.14 16.04 7.49
CA VAL A 247 -3.29 15.06 6.83
C VAL A 247 -2.25 14.62 7.84
N GLU A 248 -2.30 13.34 8.19
CA GLU A 248 -1.18 12.70 8.85
C GLU A 248 -0.25 12.14 7.80
N GLU A 249 0.95 12.69 7.73
CA GLU A 249 2.03 12.12 6.94
C GLU A 249 2.82 11.15 7.83
N LEU A 250 2.79 9.88 7.51
CA LEU A 250 3.68 8.92 8.14
C LEU A 250 4.90 8.72 7.25
N VAL A 251 6.08 9.03 7.79
CA VAL A 251 7.33 8.87 7.05
C VAL A 251 7.89 7.49 7.30
N VAL A 252 8.15 6.81 6.19
CA VAL A 252 8.90 5.58 6.17
C VAL A 252 10.34 5.93 5.83
N GLU A 253 11.24 5.83 6.82
CA GLU A 253 12.69 5.93 6.63
C GLU A 253 13.24 4.53 6.31
N VAL A 254 13.69 4.34 5.07
CA VAL A 254 14.48 3.16 4.64
C VAL A 254 15.94 3.53 4.62
#